data_AF-A0A3B8P3H4-F1
#
_entry.id   AF-A0A3B8P3H4-F1
#
_cell.length_a   1.000
_cell.length_b   1.000
_cell.length_c   1.000
_cell.angle_alpha   90.00
_cell.angle_beta   90.00
_cell.angle_gamma   90.00
#
_symmetry.space_group_name_H-M   'P 1'
#
loop_
_entity.id
_entity.type
_entity.pdbx_description
1 polymer ?
#
loop_
_entity_poly.entity_id
_entity_poly.type
_entity_poly.pdbx_seq_one_letter_code
_entity_poly.pdbx_strand_id
1 'polypeptide(L)'
;MLHNPLRLPPLAAALWLPPLPSHAVELQPQVITANPLGNAQLATPSTVLEGDDLLQQQHASLGETLNKQPGVASTWFGPGASRPVIRGLDGDRMRILRNGVGALDASALSYD
;
A
#
# COMPACT_ATOMS: atom_id res chain seq x y z
N MET A 1 5.73 -34.27 62.30
CA MET A 1 6.39 -33.51 61.21
C MET A 1 5.35 -33.33 60.11
N LEU A 2 4.75 -32.14 60.03
CA LEU A 2 3.61 -31.84 59.17
C LEU A 2 4.10 -31.47 57.77
N HIS A 3 3.80 -32.28 56.76
CA HIS A 3 3.93 -31.91 55.36
C HIS A 3 2.72 -31.04 55.01
N ASN A 4 2.91 -29.72 54.93
CA ASN A 4 1.88 -28.78 54.50
C ASN A 4 1.70 -28.92 52.98
N PRO A 5 0.55 -29.39 52.46
CA PRO A 5 0.34 -29.48 51.02
C PRO A 5 0.13 -28.07 50.46
N LEU A 6 1.11 -27.59 49.70
CA LEU A 6 1.05 -26.31 48.97
C LEU A 6 -0.20 -26.28 48.09
N ARG A 7 -1.21 -25.51 48.51
CA ARG A 7 -2.38 -25.18 47.69
C ARG A 7 -1.95 -24.16 46.65
N LEU A 8 -1.66 -24.62 45.43
CA LEU A 8 -1.37 -23.75 44.30
C LEU A 8 -2.61 -22.89 43.98
N PRO A 9 -2.47 -21.56 43.86
CA PRO A 9 -3.60 -20.68 43.53
C PRO A 9 -4.06 -20.95 42.09
N PRO A 10 -5.37 -20.77 41.79
CA PRO A 10 -5.91 -21.01 40.43
C PRO A 10 -5.26 -20.12 39.36
N LEU A 11 -4.59 -19.05 39.77
CA LEU A 11 -3.82 -18.17 38.89
C LEU A 11 -2.60 -18.86 38.25
N ALA A 12 -2.02 -19.87 38.91
CA ALA A 12 -0.86 -20.60 38.40
C ALA A 12 -1.20 -21.50 37.20
N ALA A 13 -2.47 -21.91 37.06
CA ALA A 13 -2.93 -22.73 35.94
C ALA A 13 -3.05 -21.94 34.62
N ALA A 14 -3.28 -20.63 34.68
CA ALA A 14 -3.44 -19.79 33.49
C ALA A 14 -2.13 -19.57 32.72
N LEU A 15 -0.97 -19.76 33.37
CA LEU A 15 0.35 -19.61 32.76
C LEU A 15 0.83 -20.86 32.00
N TRP A 16 0.10 -21.97 32.06
CA TRP A 16 0.47 -23.23 31.39
C TRP A 16 -0.40 -23.53 30.16
N LEU A 17 -1.15 -22.55 29.65
CA LEU A 17 -1.90 -22.73 28.42
C LEU A 17 -0.96 -22.56 27.22
N PRO A 18 -0.74 -23.61 26.40
CA PRO A 18 0.05 -23.46 25.18
C PRO A 18 -0.66 -22.48 24.24
N PRO A 19 0.09 -21.61 23.52
CA PRO A 19 -0.51 -20.72 22.55
C PRO A 19 -1.21 -21.55 21.47
N LEU A 20 -2.44 -21.18 21.13
CA LEU A 20 -3.17 -21.79 20.03
C LEU A 20 -2.42 -21.55 18.71
N PRO A 21 -2.42 -22.50 17.77
CA PRO A 21 -1.82 -22.31 16.47
C PRO A 21 -2.50 -21.14 15.75
N SER A 22 -1.75 -20.06 15.54
CA SER A 22 -2.16 -18.93 14.71
C SER A 22 -1.85 -19.28 13.25
N HIS A 23 -2.87 -19.62 12.47
CA HIS A 23 -2.72 -19.72 11.03
C HIS A 23 -2.70 -18.32 10.41
N ALA A 24 -1.60 -17.98 9.75
CA ALA A 24 -1.53 -16.77 8.94
C ALA A 24 -2.49 -16.92 7.75
N VAL A 25 -3.40 -15.96 7.59
CA VAL A 25 -4.27 -15.88 6.42
C VAL A 25 -3.41 -15.43 5.24
N GLU A 26 -3.16 -16.33 4.30
CA GLU A 26 -2.49 -15.99 3.05
C GLU A 26 -3.53 -15.41 2.08
N LEU A 27 -3.37 -14.13 1.75
CA LEU A 27 -4.27 -13.42 0.85
C LEU A 27 -3.95 -13.79 -0.60
N GLN A 28 -5.00 -14.01 -1.40
CA GLN A 28 -4.83 -14.19 -2.83
C GLN A 28 -4.28 -12.90 -3.45
N PRO A 29 -3.25 -12.98 -4.33
CA PRO A 29 -2.70 -11.81 -4.98
C PRO A 29 -3.72 -11.19 -5.94
N GLN A 30 -3.97 -9.88 -5.77
CA GLN A 30 -4.84 -9.13 -6.65
C GLN A 30 -4.01 -8.43 -7.73
N VAL A 31 -4.18 -8.84 -8.98
CA VAL A 31 -3.46 -8.26 -10.11
C VAL A 31 -4.19 -7.01 -10.61
N ILE A 32 -3.53 -5.86 -10.52
CA ILE A 32 -4.00 -4.59 -11.09
C ILE A 32 -3.10 -4.30 -12.28
N THR A 33 -3.68 -4.24 -13.47
CA THR A 33 -2.92 -4.03 -14.71
C THR A 33 -3.61 -3.03 -15.62
N ALA A 34 -2.82 -2.18 -16.26
CA ALA A 34 -3.26 -1.37 -17.39
C ALA A 34 -3.29 -2.16 -18.72
N ASN A 35 -2.88 -3.44 -18.69
CA ASN A 35 -2.78 -4.34 -19.83
C ASN A 35 -3.65 -5.60 -19.65
N PRO A 36 -4.98 -5.49 -19.77
CA PRO A 36 -5.88 -6.62 -19.53
C PRO A 36 -5.74 -7.75 -20.56
N LEU A 37 -5.13 -7.49 -21.71
CA LEU A 37 -4.95 -8.47 -22.79
C LEU A 37 -3.59 -9.18 -22.73
N GLY A 38 -2.70 -8.79 -21.81
CA GLY A 38 -1.40 -9.44 -21.64
C GLY A 38 -0.44 -9.27 -22.82
N ASN A 39 -0.65 -8.26 -23.67
CA ASN A 39 0.21 -8.03 -24.83
C ASN A 39 1.59 -7.53 -24.36
N ALA A 40 2.67 -8.22 -24.73
CA ALA A 40 4.03 -7.82 -24.39
C ALA A 40 4.39 -6.43 -24.96
N GLN A 41 3.82 -6.07 -26.11
CA GLN A 41 3.91 -4.74 -26.69
C GLN A 41 2.66 -3.95 -26.31
N LEU A 42 2.80 -3.01 -25.39
CA LEU A 42 1.77 -1.99 -25.19
C LEU A 42 1.70 -1.15 -26.48
N ALA A 43 0.51 -1.05 -27.08
CA ALA A 43 0.28 -0.21 -28.25
C ALA A 43 0.50 1.29 -27.94
N THR A 44 0.59 1.64 -26.66
CA THR A 44 0.80 2.99 -26.14
C THR A 44 2.15 3.11 -25.46
N PRO A 45 2.82 4.28 -25.53
CA PRO A 45 4.07 4.50 -24.81
C PRO A 45 3.87 4.35 -23.30
N SER A 46 4.77 3.60 -22.67
CA SER A 46 4.82 3.32 -21.24
C SER A 46 6.20 3.60 -20.67
N THR A 47 6.27 4.03 -19.42
CA THR A 47 7.50 4.22 -18.66
C THR A 47 7.43 3.37 -17.41
N VAL A 48 8.52 2.69 -17.06
CA VAL A 48 8.64 1.85 -15.88
C VAL A 48 9.67 2.48 -14.96
N LEU A 49 9.31 2.65 -13.68
CA LEU A 49 10.20 3.12 -12.62
C LEU A 49 10.28 2.03 -11.56
N GLU A 50 11.44 1.40 -11.41
CA GLU A 50 11.64 0.24 -10.55
C GLU A 50 13.06 0.17 -9.99
N GLY A 51 13.32 -0.76 -9.08
CA GLY A 51 14.65 -1.01 -8.52
C GLY A 51 15.32 0.21 -7.89
N ASP A 52 16.60 0.42 -8.20
CA ASP A 52 17.40 1.52 -7.65
C ASP A 52 16.90 2.89 -8.11
N ASP A 53 16.37 2.99 -9.33
CA ASP A 53 15.82 4.25 -9.85
C ASP A 53 14.59 4.68 -9.05
N LEU A 54 13.69 3.74 -8.75
CA LEU A 54 12.55 4.00 -7.87
C LEU A 54 13.01 4.42 -6.47
N LEU A 55 14.01 3.73 -5.91
CA LEU A 55 14.51 4.03 -4.58
C LEU A 55 15.10 5.44 -4.48
N GLN A 56 15.78 5.90 -5.53
CA GLN A 56 16.35 7.24 -5.61
C GLN A 56 15.31 8.32 -5.85
N GLN A 57 14.24 8.01 -6.57
CA GLN A 57 13.18 8.95 -6.91
C GLN A 57 11.98 8.92 -5.96
N GLN A 58 11.96 8.02 -4.98
CA GLN A 58 10.85 7.93 -4.03
C GLN A 58 10.71 9.23 -3.24
N HIS A 59 9.47 9.67 -3.10
CA HIS A 59 9.09 10.83 -2.32
C HIS A 59 7.93 10.48 -1.37
N ALA A 60 7.48 11.45 -0.58
CA ALA A 60 6.44 11.23 0.43
C ALA A 60 5.07 10.89 -0.18
N SER A 61 4.87 11.20 -1.46
CA SER A 61 3.63 10.94 -2.19
C SER A 61 3.88 10.39 -3.59
N LEU A 62 2.85 9.74 -4.15
CA LEU A 62 2.90 9.14 -5.49
C LEU A 62 3.09 10.18 -6.59
N GLY A 63 2.42 11.33 -6.48
CA GLY A 63 2.57 12.43 -7.45
C GLY A 63 4.00 12.95 -7.49
N GLU A 64 4.59 13.25 -6.33
CA GLU A 64 5.99 13.69 -6.23
C GLU A 64 6.98 12.67 -6.81
N THR A 65 6.77 11.38 -6.50
CA THR A 65 7.63 10.28 -6.98
C THR A 65 7.60 10.18 -8.52
N LEU A 66 6.44 10.38 -9.13
CA LEU A 66 6.26 10.24 -10.58
C LEU A 66 6.46 11.56 -11.36
N ASN A 67 6.67 12.70 -10.69
CA ASN A 67 6.73 14.02 -11.32
C ASN A 67 7.89 14.20 -12.32
N LYS A 68 8.91 13.33 -12.27
CA LYS A 68 10.04 13.34 -13.21
C LYS A 68 9.80 12.48 -14.46
N GLN A 69 8.66 11.79 -14.54
CA GLN A 69 8.37 10.91 -15.65
C GLN A 69 7.81 11.69 -16.86
N PRO A 70 8.21 11.37 -18.10
CA PRO A 70 7.74 12.07 -19.28
C PRO A 70 6.21 12.06 -19.42
N GLY A 71 5.61 13.25 -19.59
CA GLY A 71 4.16 13.39 -19.71
C GLY A 71 3.39 13.20 -18.41
N VAL A 72 4.09 13.15 -17.27
CA VAL A 72 3.52 13.16 -15.92
C VAL A 72 3.92 14.47 -15.25
N ALA A 73 2.94 15.16 -14.67
CA ALA A 73 3.15 16.26 -13.73
C ALA A 73 2.52 15.88 -12.39
N SER A 74 2.65 16.71 -11.36
CA SER A 74 2.02 16.52 -10.06
C SER A 74 1.31 17.78 -9.59
N THR A 75 0.16 17.62 -8.95
CA THR A 75 -0.44 18.68 -8.12
C THR A 75 0.32 18.82 -6.79
N TRP A 76 0.05 19.87 -6.01
CA TRP A 76 0.63 20.04 -4.68
C TRP A 76 -0.36 20.73 -3.74
N PHE A 77 -0.80 20.02 -2.72
CA PHE A 77 -1.70 20.54 -1.68
C PHE A 77 -1.06 20.52 -0.28
N GLY A 78 0.20 20.10 -0.18
CA GLY A 78 0.97 20.01 1.05
C GLY A 78 1.86 18.77 1.09
N PRO A 79 2.70 18.62 2.13
CA PRO A 79 3.57 17.46 2.27
C PRO A 79 2.76 16.16 2.27
N GLY A 80 3.07 15.24 1.34
CA GLY A 80 2.36 13.97 1.22
C GLY A 80 0.97 14.07 0.55
N ALA A 81 0.55 15.26 0.11
CA ALA A 81 -0.74 15.51 -0.54
C ALA A 81 -0.52 15.98 -1.98
N SER A 82 -0.22 15.03 -2.87
CA SER A 82 0.01 15.29 -4.29
C SER A 82 -0.62 14.20 -5.18
N ARG A 83 -1.13 14.60 -6.35
CA ARG A 83 -1.71 13.70 -7.36
C ARG A 83 -0.93 13.77 -8.67
N PRO A 84 -0.65 12.62 -9.31
CA PRO A 84 -0.11 12.63 -10.66
C PRO A 84 -1.15 13.14 -11.66
N VAL A 85 -0.71 13.98 -12.60
CA VAL A 85 -1.46 14.48 -13.74
C VAL A 85 -0.84 13.86 -15.00
N ILE A 86 -1.61 13.06 -15.74
CA ILE A 86 -1.09 12.34 -16.91
C ILE A 86 -1.54 13.05 -18.17
N ARG A 87 -0.62 13.68 -18.90
CA ARG A 87 -0.90 14.44 -20.14
C ARG A 87 -2.03 15.48 -19.97
N GLY A 88 -2.05 16.16 -18.81
CA GLY A 88 -3.09 17.14 -18.46
C GLY A 88 -4.40 16.54 -17.94
N LEU A 89 -4.50 15.22 -17.78
CA LEU A 89 -5.64 14.54 -17.17
C LEU A 89 -5.43 14.41 -15.67
N ASP A 90 -6.41 14.90 -14.90
CA ASP A 90 -6.49 14.83 -13.44
C ASP A 90 -7.97 14.65 -13.02
N GLY A 91 -8.26 14.66 -11.72
CA GLY A 91 -9.61 14.62 -11.18
C GLY A 91 -10.28 13.26 -11.42
N ASP A 92 -11.53 13.27 -11.84
CA ASP A 92 -12.32 12.05 -12.09
C ASP A 92 -11.80 11.21 -13.27
N ARG A 93 -10.98 11.81 -14.14
CA ARG A 93 -10.38 11.11 -15.30
C ARG A 93 -9.18 10.24 -14.92
N MET A 94 -8.66 10.42 -13.71
CA MET A 94 -7.48 9.74 -13.21
C MET A 94 -7.77 9.15 -11.83
N ARG A 95 -7.87 7.81 -11.76
CA ARG A 95 -8.14 7.08 -10.52
C ARG A 95 -6.87 6.40 -10.04
N ILE A 96 -6.49 6.65 -8.79
CA ILE A 96 -5.42 5.92 -8.12
C ILE A 96 -6.06 4.78 -7.35
N LEU A 97 -5.54 3.56 -7.53
CA LEU A 97 -6.01 2.37 -6.84
C LEU A 97 -4.87 1.78 -6.01
N ARG A 98 -5.18 1.36 -4.78
CA ARG A 98 -4.33 0.52 -3.95
C ARG A 98 -5.08 -0.79 -3.72
N ASN A 99 -4.53 -1.90 -4.21
CA ASN A 99 -5.17 -3.22 -4.08
C ASN A 99 -6.64 -3.19 -4.56
N GLY A 100 -6.90 -2.62 -5.73
CA GLY A 100 -8.22 -2.53 -6.36
C GLY A 100 -9.19 -1.52 -5.71
N VAL A 101 -8.85 -0.96 -4.56
CA VAL A 101 -9.65 0.04 -3.86
C VAL A 101 -9.13 1.44 -4.19
N GLY A 102 -10.03 2.40 -4.38
CA GLY A 102 -9.66 3.80 -4.54
C GLY A 102 -8.69 4.25 -3.45
N ALA A 103 -7.55 4.81 -3.84
CA ALA A 103 -6.62 5.38 -2.88
C ALA A 103 -7.29 6.57 -2.21
N LEU A 104 -7.48 6.46 -0.89
CA LEU A 104 -7.99 7.53 -0.06
C LEU A 104 -6.78 8.25 0.56
N ASP A 105 -6.41 9.40 0.01
CA ASP A 105 -5.39 10.26 0.57
C ASP A 105 -5.89 11.72 0.67
N ALA A 106 -5.13 12.57 1.38
CA ALA A 106 -5.51 13.97 1.59
C ALA A 106 -5.67 14.73 0.26
N SER A 107 -4.90 14.35 -0.76
CA SER A 107 -4.90 14.99 -2.07
C SER A 107 -6.22 14.80 -2.84
N ALA A 108 -6.98 13.76 -2.52
CA ALA A 108 -8.32 13.54 -3.07
C ALA A 108 -9.38 14.50 -2.49
N LEU A 109 -9.17 14.99 -1.26
CA LEU A 109 -10.08 15.94 -0.60
C LEU A 109 -9.69 17.40 -0.87
N SER A 110 -8.43 17.68 -1.19
CA SER A 110 -7.94 19.05 -1.38
C SER A 110 -8.38 19.72 -2.70
N TYR A 111 -8.99 18.97 -3.62
CA TYR A 111 -9.40 19.46 -4.93
C TYR A 111 -10.80 20.11 -4.94
N ASP A 112 -11.59 19.90 -3.88
CA ASP A 112 -12.92 20.52 -3.65
C ASP A 112 -12.79 21.72 -2.69
#